data_AF-A0A0J9GTD4-F1
#
_entry.id   AF-A0A0J9GTD4-F1
#
_cell.length_a   1.000
_cell.length_b   1.000
_cell.length_c   1.000
_cell.angle_alpha   90.00
_cell.angle_beta   90.00
_cell.angle_gamma   90.00
#
_symmetry.space_group_name_H-M   'P 1'
#
loop_
_entity.id
_entity.type
_entity.pdbx_description
1 polymer ?
#
loop_
_entity_poly.entity_id
_entity_poly.type
_entity_poly.pdbx_seq_one_letter_code
_entity_poly.pdbx_strand_id
1 'polypeptide(L)'
;MAGEWSVVDSFFGYKQMHYGTDFGRNTGGAVMGQSTRPELRFHVLLRRNFTDAFLVNLVPLLVTYGLLFGLMMSVTRSPQRAGRLGFTTLAVFGACSGLFFISLVGHIQLRQEFAGSQIVYIEYFYIVSYVALLVVSIFSFSVTSGEEAADNWFMRDDGINMKLGFWPVLLTVLLAISYWRLGQGISL
;
A
#
# COMPACT_ATOMS: atom_id res chain seq x y z
N MET A 1 -21.33 3.77 3.23
CA MET A 1 -21.87 4.67 2.19
C MET A 1 -21.46 6.08 2.56
N ALA A 2 -20.83 6.82 1.64
CA ALA A 2 -20.28 8.18 1.80
C ALA A 2 -19.16 8.36 2.85
N GLY A 3 -17.96 7.87 2.54
CA GLY A 3 -16.74 8.26 3.26
C GLY A 3 -16.35 9.70 2.91
N GLU A 4 -16.73 10.62 3.78
CA GLU A 4 -16.19 11.98 3.99
C GLU A 4 -15.55 12.70 2.78
N TRP A 5 -16.37 13.08 1.82
CA TRP A 5 -16.03 14.21 0.95
C TRP A 5 -16.49 15.49 1.63
N SER A 6 -15.56 16.25 2.20
CA SER A 6 -15.86 17.60 2.69
C SER A 6 -15.74 18.56 1.51
N VAL A 7 -16.82 19.29 1.22
CA VAL A 7 -16.79 20.40 0.27
C VAL A 7 -16.02 21.52 0.96
N VAL A 8 -14.80 21.78 0.50
CA VAL A 8 -13.94 22.81 1.09
C VAL A 8 -14.39 24.17 0.62
N ASP A 9 -14.67 24.30 -0.67
CA ASP A 9 -15.14 25.54 -1.25
C ASP A 9 -15.91 25.28 -2.55
N SER A 10 -16.82 26.19 -2.89
CA SER A 10 -17.58 26.14 -4.13
C SER A 10 -17.68 27.55 -4.69
N PHE A 11 -16.96 27.82 -5.77
CA PHE A 11 -16.92 29.14 -6.37
C PHE A 11 -17.28 29.08 -7.84
N PHE A 12 -17.83 30.19 -8.31
CA PHE A 12 -18.13 30.40 -9.71
C PHE A 12 -16.99 31.18 -10.36
N GLY A 13 -16.38 30.57 -11.37
CA GLY A 13 -15.35 31.20 -12.18
C GLY A 13 -15.92 31.68 -13.50
N TYR A 14 -15.63 32.92 -13.87
CA TYR A 14 -15.84 33.40 -15.23
C TYR A 14 -14.57 33.19 -16.05
N LYS A 15 -14.66 32.43 -17.14
CA LYS A 15 -13.56 32.33 -18.11
C LYS A 15 -14.11 32.70 -19.48
N GLN A 16 -13.45 33.67 -20.10
CA GLN A 16 -13.80 34.10 -21.45
C GLN A 16 -13.22 33.10 -22.45
N MET A 17 -14.09 32.51 -23.27
CA MET A 17 -13.71 31.58 -24.32
C MET A 17 -14.02 32.19 -25.69
N HIS A 18 -13.09 32.01 -26.64
CA HIS A 18 -13.28 32.41 -28.02
C HIS A 18 -14.03 31.29 -28.75
N TYR A 19 -15.30 31.54 -29.06
CA TYR A 19 -16.13 30.62 -29.83
C TYR A 19 -16.02 30.91 -31.33
N GLY A 20 -15.80 29.86 -32.12
CA GLY A 20 -15.84 29.89 -33.60
C GLY A 20 -17.24 29.67 -34.18
N THR A 21 -18.28 29.68 -33.35
CA THR A 21 -19.67 29.39 -33.73
C THR A 21 -20.62 30.39 -33.08
N ASP A 22 -21.63 30.81 -33.81
CA ASP A 22 -22.59 31.86 -33.43
C ASP A 22 -23.83 31.34 -32.68
N PHE A 23 -23.87 30.03 -32.41
CA PHE A 23 -24.98 29.31 -31.78
C PHE A 23 -26.35 29.61 -32.43
N GLY A 24 -26.38 29.81 -33.75
CA GLY A 24 -27.63 29.98 -34.51
C GLY A 24 -28.30 31.34 -34.33
N ARG A 25 -27.61 32.33 -33.78
CA ARG A 25 -28.13 33.69 -33.61
C ARG A 25 -27.79 34.50 -34.86
N ASN A 26 -28.75 34.68 -35.76
CA ASN A 26 -28.61 35.40 -37.02
C ASN A 26 -28.46 36.91 -36.78
N THR A 27 -27.28 37.35 -36.35
CA THR A 27 -26.88 38.76 -36.36
C THR A 27 -26.32 39.05 -37.74
N GLY A 28 -27.17 39.59 -38.61
CA GLY A 28 -26.78 40.00 -39.95
C GLY A 28 -25.54 40.89 -39.92
N GLY A 29 -24.46 40.42 -40.57
CA GLY A 29 -23.30 41.25 -40.91
C GLY A 29 -22.22 41.38 -39.83
N ALA A 30 -21.75 40.28 -39.23
CA ALA A 30 -20.41 40.22 -38.63
C ALA A 30 -19.94 38.76 -38.53
N VAL A 31 -19.35 38.23 -39.61
CA VAL A 31 -18.62 36.95 -39.55
C VAL A 31 -17.20 37.22 -39.00
N MET A 32 -16.68 36.26 -38.23
CA MET A 32 -15.29 36.09 -37.78
C MET A 32 -14.94 36.63 -36.37
N GLY A 33 -15.15 35.78 -35.36
CA GLY A 33 -14.05 35.42 -34.46
C GLY A 33 -13.83 36.21 -33.16
N GLN A 34 -14.73 37.09 -32.71
CA GLN A 34 -14.44 37.93 -31.52
C GLN A 34 -15.57 38.13 -30.51
N SER A 35 -16.57 37.25 -30.44
CA SER A 35 -17.48 37.27 -29.28
C SER A 35 -16.88 36.44 -28.13
N THR A 36 -16.02 37.06 -27.33
CA THR A 36 -15.61 36.54 -26.02
C THR A 36 -16.84 36.48 -25.13
N ARG A 37 -17.48 35.31 -25.06
CA ARG A 37 -18.65 35.12 -24.20
C ARG A 37 -18.18 34.63 -22.83
N PRO A 38 -18.59 35.28 -21.75
CA PRO A 38 -18.22 34.86 -20.40
C PRO A 38 -19.05 33.64 -20.01
N GLU A 39 -18.41 32.49 -19.85
CA GLU A 39 -19.07 31.29 -19.32
C GLU A 39 -18.89 31.19 -17.82
N LEU A 40 -19.99 30.91 -17.14
CA LEU A 40 -20.03 30.65 -15.71
C LEU A 40 -19.74 29.16 -15.48
N ARG A 41 -18.57 28.84 -14.94
CA ARG A 41 -18.26 27.48 -14.49
C ARG A 41 -18.38 27.41 -12.98
N PHE A 42 -19.11 26.40 -12.52
CA PHE A 42 -19.16 26.04 -11.11
C PHE A 42 -17.99 25.10 -10.80
N HIS A 43 -17.09 25.55 -9.93
CA HIS A 43 -15.97 24.77 -9.45
C HIS A 43 -16.27 24.33 -8.02
N VAL A 44 -16.25 23.02 -7.76
CA VAL A 44 -16.38 22.44 -6.42
C VAL A 44 -15.05 21.83 -6.03
N LEU A 45 -14.43 22.33 -4.95
CA LEU A 45 -13.24 21.70 -4.37
C LEU A 45 -13.67 20.70 -3.32
N LEU A 46 -13.47 19.43 -3.67
CA LEU A 46 -13.72 18.28 -2.81
C LEU A 46 -12.40 17.85 -2.18
N ARG A 47 -12.31 17.85 -0.84
CA ARG A 47 -11.15 17.32 -0.12
C ARG A 47 -11.53 16.04 0.59
N ARG A 48 -10.79 14.98 0.27
CA ARG A 48 -10.93 13.66 0.89
C ARG A 48 -10.07 13.59 2.16
N ASN A 49 -10.62 13.05 3.24
CA ASN A 49 -9.85 12.75 4.46
C ASN A 49 -9.01 11.47 4.25
N PHE A 50 -7.85 11.61 3.61
CA PHE A 50 -6.95 10.48 3.35
C PHE A 50 -6.41 9.81 4.62
N THR A 51 -6.38 10.52 5.75
CA THR A 51 -5.87 10.00 7.02
C THR A 51 -6.67 8.81 7.52
N ASP A 52 -7.99 8.84 7.39
CA ASP A 52 -8.86 7.79 7.92
C ASP A 52 -8.76 6.51 7.08
N ALA A 53 -8.84 6.64 5.75
CA ALA A 53 -8.60 5.55 4.81
C ALA A 53 -7.18 4.94 4.96
N PHE A 54 -6.19 5.77 5.30
CA PHE A 54 -4.84 5.30 5.55
C PHE A 54 -4.75 4.47 6.84
N LEU A 55 -5.35 4.93 7.94
CA LEU A 55 -5.34 4.20 9.22
C LEU A 55 -6.05 2.85 9.12
N VAL A 56 -7.22 2.81 8.48
CA VAL A 56 -8.02 1.58 8.31
C VAL A 56 -7.24 0.47 7.59
N ASN A 57 -6.39 0.83 6.63
CA ASN A 57 -5.61 -0.14 5.85
C ASN A 57 -4.21 -0.41 6.45
N LEU A 58 -3.56 0.61 7.04
CA LEU A 58 -2.21 0.49 7.57
C LEU A 58 -2.18 -0.27 8.90
N VAL A 59 -3.13 -0.02 9.81
CA VAL A 59 -3.14 -0.66 11.14
C VAL A 59 -3.19 -2.19 11.04
N PRO A 60 -4.07 -2.81 10.22
CA PRO A 60 -4.06 -4.26 10.03
C PRO A 60 -2.72 -4.78 9.50
N LEU A 61 -2.09 -4.06 8.57
CA LEU A 61 -0.78 -4.43 8.03
C LEU A 61 0.33 -4.36 9.07
N LEU A 62 0.35 -3.33 9.91
CA LEU A 62 1.31 -3.22 11.02
C LEU A 62 1.17 -4.38 12.00
N VAL A 63 -0.06 -4.77 12.32
CA VAL A 63 -0.32 -5.96 13.14
C VAL A 63 0.20 -7.22 12.45
N THR A 64 -0.05 -7.40 11.15
CA THR A 64 0.50 -8.53 10.38
C THR A 64 2.03 -8.58 10.45
N TYR A 65 2.73 -7.47 10.24
CA TYR A 65 4.20 -7.43 10.34
C TYR A 65 4.69 -7.73 11.75
N GLY A 66 4.01 -7.19 12.78
CA GLY A 66 4.35 -7.46 14.18
C GLY A 66 4.17 -8.93 14.56
N LEU A 67 3.07 -9.56 14.15
CA LEU A 67 2.82 -10.98 14.36
C LEU A 67 3.81 -11.85 13.59
N LEU A 68 4.15 -11.46 12.36
CA LEU A 68 5.13 -12.18 11.55
C LEU A 68 6.52 -12.13 12.18
N PHE A 69 6.90 -10.98 12.73
CA PHE A 69 8.14 -10.83 13.50
C PHE A 69 8.14 -11.70 14.78
N GLY A 70 7.02 -11.73 15.51
CA GLY A 70 6.85 -12.60 16.67
C GLY A 70 6.97 -14.08 16.33
N LEU A 71 6.38 -14.49 15.21
CA LEU A 71 6.48 -15.84 14.67
C LEU A 71 7.92 -16.19 14.31
N MET A 72 8.63 -15.27 13.65
CA MET A 72 10.03 -15.42 13.29
C MET A 72 10.95 -15.49 14.52
N MET A 73 10.67 -14.72 15.56
CA MET A 73 11.40 -14.79 16.84
C MET A 73 11.20 -16.14 17.54
N SER A 74 10.02 -16.73 17.39
CA SER A 74 9.66 -18.04 17.95
C SER A 74 10.36 -19.21 17.24
N VAL A 75 10.84 -19.02 16.00
CA VAL A 75 11.67 -20.01 15.30
C VAL A 75 12.97 -20.22 16.07
N THR A 76 13.29 -21.46 16.44
CA THR A 76 14.51 -21.81 17.19
C THR A 76 14.90 -23.26 16.89
N ARG A 77 16.20 -23.57 16.75
CA ARG A 77 16.70 -24.94 16.53
C ARG A 77 16.76 -25.77 17.80
N SER A 78 16.85 -25.14 18.99
CA SER A 78 16.92 -25.86 20.26
C SER A 78 15.60 -26.60 20.57
N PRO A 79 15.63 -27.94 20.70
CA PRO A 79 14.43 -28.74 20.96
C PRO A 79 13.78 -28.41 22.32
N GLN A 80 14.57 -27.96 23.32
CA GLN A 80 14.06 -27.55 24.63
C GLN A 80 13.26 -26.24 24.57
N ARG A 81 13.66 -25.28 23.72
CA ARG A 81 12.93 -24.02 23.51
C ARG A 81 11.75 -24.20 22.55
N ALA A 82 11.91 -25.00 21.50
CA ALA A 82 10.84 -25.35 20.57
C ALA A 82 9.68 -26.07 21.29
N GLY A 83 10.00 -27.00 22.21
CA GLY A 83 8.99 -27.70 23.01
C GLY A 83 8.21 -26.82 23.99
N ARG A 84 8.84 -25.77 24.57
CA ARG A 84 8.13 -24.80 25.44
C ARG A 84 7.18 -23.89 24.67
N LEU A 85 7.46 -23.65 23.39
CA LEU A 85 6.65 -22.79 22.52
C LEU A 85 5.65 -23.59 21.66
N GLY A 86 5.66 -24.93 21.72
CA GLY A 86 4.81 -25.78 20.87
C GLY A 86 5.12 -25.64 19.37
N PHE A 87 6.36 -25.28 19.04
CA PHE A 87 6.72 -24.78 17.73
C PHE A 87 7.00 -25.91 16.73
N THR A 88 6.30 -25.91 15.59
CA THR A 88 6.57 -26.80 14.45
C THR A 88 6.56 -26.01 13.16
N THR A 89 7.31 -26.45 12.14
CA THR A 89 7.30 -25.84 10.81
C THR A 89 5.88 -25.75 10.25
N LEU A 90 5.07 -26.79 10.43
CA LEU A 90 3.67 -26.80 10.01
C LEU A 90 2.83 -25.71 10.70
N ALA A 91 3.07 -25.46 11.99
CA ALA A 91 2.39 -24.39 12.72
C ALA A 91 2.76 -22.99 12.17
N VAL A 92 4.01 -22.79 11.74
CA VAL A 92 4.44 -21.54 11.10
C VAL A 92 3.75 -21.34 9.76
N PHE A 93 3.72 -22.37 8.91
CA PHE A 93 2.99 -22.31 7.65
C PHE A 93 1.49 -22.05 7.87
N GLY A 94 0.90 -22.67 8.90
CA GLY A 94 -0.49 -22.40 9.30
C GLY A 94 -0.72 -20.94 9.73
N ALA A 95 0.16 -20.39 10.57
CA ALA A 95 0.10 -19.00 10.99
C ALA A 95 0.31 -18.02 9.83
N CYS A 96 1.30 -18.28 8.95
CA CYS A 96 1.54 -17.50 7.73
C CYS A 96 0.33 -17.54 6.79
N SER A 97 -0.35 -18.69 6.65
CA SER A 97 -1.57 -18.80 5.84
C SER A 97 -2.71 -17.94 6.40
N GLY A 98 -2.91 -17.94 7.72
CA GLY A 98 -3.89 -17.07 8.37
C GLY A 98 -3.60 -15.58 8.16
N LEU A 99 -2.35 -15.17 8.38
CA LEU A 99 -1.90 -13.79 8.16
C LEU A 99 -1.98 -13.38 6.68
N PHE A 100 -1.69 -14.31 5.76
CA PHE A 100 -1.86 -14.11 4.33
C PHE A 100 -3.33 -13.84 3.99
N PHE A 101 -4.26 -14.63 4.51
CA PHE A 101 -5.68 -14.46 4.22
C PHE A 101 -6.22 -13.13 4.75
N ILE A 102 -5.82 -12.74 5.98
CA ILE A 102 -6.17 -11.43 6.55
C ILE A 102 -5.66 -10.31 5.66
N SER A 103 -4.40 -10.39 5.21
CA SER A 103 -3.79 -9.39 4.34
C SER A 103 -4.47 -9.35 2.96
N LEU A 104 -4.81 -10.51 2.41
CA LEU A 104 -5.48 -10.65 1.13
C LEU A 104 -6.86 -10.01 1.15
N VAL A 105 -7.66 -10.27 2.19
CA VAL A 105 -8.99 -9.66 2.35
C VAL A 105 -8.88 -8.15 2.45
N GLY A 106 -7.93 -7.64 3.25
CA GLY A 106 -7.67 -6.19 3.33
C GLY A 106 -7.29 -5.60 1.97
N HIS A 107 -6.44 -6.29 1.20
CA HIS A 107 -6.04 -5.84 -0.13
C HIS A 107 -7.21 -5.82 -1.14
N ILE A 108 -8.09 -6.82 -1.07
CA ILE A 108 -9.31 -6.87 -1.91
C ILE A 108 -10.23 -5.70 -1.58
N GLN A 109 -10.46 -5.43 -0.29
CA GLN A 109 -11.29 -4.29 0.15
C GLN A 109 -10.72 -2.96 -0.36
N LEU A 110 -9.41 -2.76 -0.21
CA LEU A 110 -8.72 -1.60 -0.76
C LEU A 110 -8.94 -1.46 -2.28
N ARG A 111 -8.81 -2.56 -3.03
CA ARG A 111 -8.99 -2.53 -4.49
C ARG A 111 -10.43 -2.21 -4.90
N GLN A 112 -11.40 -2.62 -4.11
CA GLN A 112 -12.81 -2.28 -4.32
C GLN A 112 -13.07 -0.78 -4.09
N GLU A 113 -12.40 -0.15 -3.12
CA GLU A 113 -12.51 1.30 -2.89
C GLU A 113 -11.89 2.14 -4.02
N PHE A 114 -10.84 1.62 -4.66
CA PHE A 114 -10.10 2.30 -5.73
C PHE A 114 -10.26 1.63 -7.11
N ALA A 115 -11.46 1.09 -7.38
CA ALA A 115 -11.75 0.40 -8.63
C ALA A 115 -11.44 1.30 -9.85
N GLY A 116 -10.60 0.82 -10.77
CA GLY A 116 -10.20 1.53 -11.99
C GLY A 116 -8.96 2.43 -11.88
N SER A 117 -8.37 2.58 -10.69
CA SER A 117 -7.08 3.26 -10.53
C SER A 117 -5.90 2.38 -10.97
N GLN A 118 -4.84 3.03 -11.45
CA GLN A 118 -3.48 2.45 -11.47
C GLN A 118 -3.04 2.04 -10.06
N ILE A 119 -1.89 1.36 -9.93
CA ILE A 119 -1.37 0.89 -8.64
C ILE A 119 -1.34 2.04 -7.62
N VAL A 120 -2.08 1.87 -6.53
CA VAL A 120 -2.21 2.86 -5.45
C VAL A 120 -1.07 2.67 -4.47
N TYR A 121 -0.57 3.77 -3.89
CA TYR A 121 0.59 3.74 -2.97
C TYR A 121 0.46 2.71 -1.83
N ILE A 122 -0.73 2.54 -1.27
CA ILE A 122 -0.94 1.62 -0.14
C ILE A 122 -0.99 0.14 -0.57
N GLU A 123 -1.22 -0.17 -1.86
CA GLU A 123 -1.12 -1.53 -2.40
C GLU A 123 0.31 -2.09 -2.28
N TYR A 124 1.33 -1.22 -2.35
CA TYR A 124 2.73 -1.65 -2.19
C TYR A 124 3.00 -2.24 -0.80
N PHE A 125 2.33 -1.75 0.25
CA PHE A 125 2.49 -2.32 1.59
C PHE A 125 1.91 -3.75 1.63
N TYR A 126 0.76 -4.00 0.99
CA TYR A 126 0.24 -5.36 0.85
C TYR A 126 1.19 -6.27 0.05
N ILE A 127 1.78 -5.76 -1.04
CA ILE A 127 2.75 -6.55 -1.82
C ILE A 127 3.98 -6.91 -0.97
N VAL A 128 4.51 -5.95 -0.20
CA VAL A 128 5.64 -6.19 0.71
C VAL A 128 5.28 -7.19 1.81
N SER A 129 4.03 -7.18 2.31
CA SER A 129 3.60 -8.17 3.31
C SER A 129 3.58 -9.59 2.75
N TYR A 130 3.18 -9.78 1.49
CA TYR A 130 3.26 -11.10 0.84
C TYR A 130 4.69 -11.60 0.68
N VAL A 131 5.62 -10.71 0.29
CA VAL A 131 7.04 -11.08 0.20
C VAL A 131 7.60 -11.42 1.58
N ALA A 132 7.26 -10.63 2.61
CA ALA A 132 7.70 -10.91 3.99
C ALA A 132 7.17 -12.27 4.49
N LEU A 133 5.90 -12.58 4.22
CA LEU A 133 5.28 -13.88 4.57
C LEU A 133 6.03 -15.05 3.95
N LEU A 134 6.41 -14.94 2.67
CA LEU A 134 7.20 -15.96 1.98
C LEU A 134 8.60 -16.08 2.59
N VAL A 135 9.29 -14.96 2.81
CA VAL A 135 10.64 -14.94 3.39
C VAL A 135 10.66 -15.60 4.77
N VAL A 136 9.68 -15.31 5.63
CA VAL A 136 9.60 -15.91 6.97
C VAL A 136 9.24 -17.39 6.91
N SER A 137 8.40 -17.80 5.97
CA SER A 137 8.07 -19.22 5.75
C SER A 137 9.29 -20.01 5.28
N ILE A 138 10.05 -19.46 4.33
CA ILE A 138 11.30 -20.06 3.83
C ILE A 138 12.33 -20.10 4.96
N PHE A 139 12.51 -19.00 5.69
CA PHE A 139 13.42 -18.93 6.84
C PHE A 139 13.09 -20.02 7.88
N SER A 140 11.82 -20.16 8.26
CA SER A 140 11.42 -21.19 9.21
C SER A 140 11.67 -22.59 8.68
N PHE A 141 11.43 -22.84 7.39
CA PHE A 141 11.70 -24.14 6.78
C PHE A 141 13.20 -24.45 6.83
N SER A 142 14.05 -23.52 6.39
CA SER A 142 15.50 -23.69 6.34
C SER A 142 16.15 -23.79 7.73
N VAL A 143 15.55 -23.20 8.76
CA VAL A 143 16.06 -23.34 10.13
C VAL A 143 15.73 -24.72 10.70
N THR A 144 14.54 -25.28 10.41
CA THR A 144 14.10 -26.58 10.94
C THR A 144 14.56 -27.77 10.11
N SER A 145 14.81 -27.62 8.80
CA SER A 145 15.13 -28.73 7.89
C SER A 145 16.48 -29.42 8.18
N GLY A 146 17.28 -28.91 9.13
CA GLY A 146 18.36 -29.67 9.77
C GLY A 146 19.54 -30.08 8.88
N GLU A 147 19.48 -29.83 7.57
CA GLU A 147 20.67 -29.88 6.74
C GLU A 147 21.68 -28.88 7.30
N GLU A 148 22.96 -29.23 7.24
CA GLU A 148 24.09 -28.33 7.43
C GLU A 148 24.00 -27.20 6.41
N ALA A 149 23.01 -26.33 6.55
CA ALA A 149 22.61 -25.30 5.61
C ALA A 149 23.61 -24.16 5.73
N ALA A 150 24.84 -24.49 5.29
CA ALA A 150 26.10 -23.78 5.33
C ALA A 150 26.40 -23.12 6.69
N ASP A 151 27.64 -23.19 7.17
CA ASP A 151 28.15 -22.24 8.15
C ASP A 151 28.26 -20.85 7.48
N ASN A 152 27.13 -20.34 7.01
CA ASN A 152 26.95 -19.09 6.33
C ASN A 152 26.50 -18.10 7.39
N TRP A 153 27.05 -16.89 7.33
CA TRP A 153 26.84 -15.83 8.31
C TRP A 153 25.35 -15.57 8.61
N PHE A 154 24.45 -15.88 7.67
CA PHE A 154 22.99 -15.76 7.81
C PHE A 154 22.30 -16.80 8.73
N MET A 155 22.84 -18.02 8.85
CA MET A 155 22.21 -19.16 9.55
C MET A 155 22.84 -19.47 10.92
N ARG A 156 23.90 -18.74 11.30
CA ARG A 156 24.57 -18.88 12.60
C ARG A 156 23.65 -18.40 13.73
N ASP A 157 23.64 -19.11 14.85
CA ASP A 157 22.84 -18.81 16.06
C ASP A 157 21.34 -18.58 15.81
N ASP A 158 20.64 -19.59 15.30
CA ASP A 158 19.19 -19.55 14.99
C ASP A 158 18.79 -18.43 14.02
N GLY A 159 19.72 -17.98 13.17
CA GLY A 159 19.47 -16.93 12.19
C GLY A 159 19.22 -15.56 12.82
N ILE A 160 19.91 -15.25 13.92
CA ILE A 160 19.75 -13.98 14.64
C ILE A 160 19.92 -12.75 13.73
N ASN A 161 20.79 -12.85 12.72
CA ASN A 161 21.00 -11.80 11.73
C ASN A 161 19.75 -11.55 10.88
N MET A 162 19.03 -12.61 10.50
CA MET A 162 17.76 -12.49 9.79
C MET A 162 16.70 -11.86 10.71
N LYS A 163 16.63 -12.29 11.98
CA LYS A 163 15.68 -11.75 12.97
C LYS A 163 15.91 -10.26 13.22
N LEU A 164 17.16 -9.86 13.43
CA LEU A 164 17.54 -8.46 13.66
C LEU A 164 17.36 -7.62 12.39
N GLY A 165 17.67 -8.20 11.22
CA GLY A 165 17.54 -7.56 9.92
C GLY A 165 16.10 -7.38 9.44
N PHE A 166 15.12 -8.10 10.00
CA PHE A 166 13.72 -8.01 9.58
C PHE A 166 13.20 -6.57 9.56
N TRP A 167 13.28 -5.85 10.69
CA TRP A 167 12.78 -4.48 10.80
C TRP A 167 13.57 -3.48 9.93
N PRO A 168 14.92 -3.44 9.98
CA PRO A 168 15.70 -2.58 9.10
C PRO A 168 15.40 -2.82 7.62
N VAL A 169 15.35 -4.08 7.17
CA VAL A 169 15.09 -4.40 5.77
C VAL A 169 13.66 -4.02 5.38
N LEU A 170 12.66 -4.38 6.21
CA LEU A 170 11.27 -4.03 5.96
C LEU A 170 11.09 -2.51 5.84
N LEU A 171 11.61 -1.75 6.80
CA LEU A 171 11.53 -0.29 6.80
C LEU A 171 12.31 0.31 5.63
N THR A 172 13.48 -0.24 5.29
CA THR A 172 14.27 0.25 4.14
C THR A 172 13.54 0.02 2.83
N VAL A 173 12.93 -1.15 2.63
CA VAL A 173 12.14 -1.45 1.43
C VAL A 173 10.94 -0.52 1.33
N LEU A 174 10.21 -0.34 2.44
CA LEU A 174 9.06 0.58 2.48
C LEU A 174 9.49 2.02 2.19
N LEU A 175 10.55 2.51 2.83
CA LEU A 175 11.10 3.86 2.60
C LEU A 175 11.61 4.04 1.17
N ALA A 176 12.27 3.02 0.59
CA ALA A 176 12.74 3.06 -0.78
C ALA A 176 11.56 3.18 -1.76
N ILE A 177 10.46 2.44 -1.52
CA ILE A 177 9.23 2.56 -2.32
C ILE A 177 8.59 3.94 -2.13
N SER A 178 8.53 4.45 -0.89
CA SER A 178 8.02 5.80 -0.59
C SER A 178 8.81 6.87 -1.34
N TYR A 179 10.14 6.79 -1.29
CA TYR A 179 11.02 7.74 -1.95
C TYR A 179 10.90 7.68 -3.48
N TRP A 180 10.93 6.47 -4.04
CA TRP A 180 10.77 6.26 -5.49
C TRP A 180 9.44 6.82 -6.00
N ARG A 181 8.35 6.61 -5.23
CA ARG A 181 7.04 7.13 -5.61
C ARG A 181 6.96 8.66 -5.50
N LEU A 182 7.56 9.25 -4.46
CA LEU A 182 7.60 10.70 -4.29
C LEU A 182 8.40 11.37 -5.43
N GLY A 183 9.50 10.76 -5.87
CA GLY A 183 10.32 11.24 -6.97
C GLY A 183 9.58 11.30 -8.33
N GLN A 184 8.59 10.45 -8.55
CA GLN A 184 7.75 10.49 -9.76
C GLN A 184 6.59 11.50 -9.68
N GLY A 185 6.26 11.98 -8.48
CA GLY A 185 5.18 12.95 -8.26
C GLY A 185 5.57 14.41 -8.52
N ILE A 186 6.87 14.71 -8.66
CA ILE A 186 7.40 16.09 -8.84
C ILE A 186 7.55 16.45 -10.34
N SER A 187 7.32 15.50 -11.25
CA SER A 187 7.48 15.68 -12.71
C SER A 187 6.18 15.94 -13.49
N LEU A 188 5.15 16.51 -12.85
CA LEU A 188 3.91 16.96 -13.51
C LEU A 188 3.51 18.36 -13.02
#